data_AF-N1RUX3-F1
#
_entry.id   AF-N1RUX3-F1
#
_cell.length_a   1.000
_cell.length_b   1.000
_cell.length_c   1.000
_cell.angle_alpha   90.00
_cell.angle_beta   90.00
_cell.angle_gamma   90.00
#
_symmetry.space_group_name_H-M   'P 1'
#
loop_
_entity.id
_entity.type
_entity.pdbx_description
1 polymer ?
#
loop_
_entity_poly.entity_id
_entity_poly.type
_entity_poly.pdbx_seq_one_letter_code
_entity_poly.pdbx_strand_id
1 'polypeptide(L)'
;KDNSNDFAIRESAMSVKIFKNFVEKSGGLDVGFQAERLHGGVLLGVTGQGGVSFFDWATGGLVRRIEVEPKQVYWSDSGELVTIACEDTFYVLRFSRENYVEAVQSGEVEEDGVEAAFEVITDISESVRTGEWIGDCFIYTNSTNRLNYLVGDQTYTVSHFDKPQYILGYIQRDSRIYLADKDVNVTSFGLSLPVLEYQTLVLREDMETAAELLPTIPHDQLNKIARFLEGQGHKELALEVATDPEHKFELALALNELAIALDLAREADADHKWKTVGDAALSAWDVALAAECFTHAKDLGSLLLLHSSTGDRDGLAALAAQAQEAGSHNVAFSCQWLLGNIEACTKILTETGRLAEAVLFSQTYQPSLTVPVVHEWKENLEKNKKARVAKLIGVPGEDDELFPEWDEWLKLEKEGGVSVTEPVNGQKAESEPEAEDESEEDEE
;
A
#
# COMPACT_ATOMS: atom_id res chain seq x y z
N LYS A 1 -7.08 28.92 -30.56
CA LYS A 1 -8.10 28.82 -31.64
C LYS A 1 -7.89 29.92 -32.68
N ASP A 2 -7.00 29.73 -33.65
CA ASP A 2 -6.70 30.78 -34.64
C ASP A 2 -7.76 30.95 -35.76
N ASN A 3 -8.76 30.07 -35.86
CA ASN A 3 -9.77 30.14 -36.93
C ASN A 3 -11.20 29.92 -36.40
N SER A 4 -11.70 30.82 -35.53
CA SER A 4 -13.08 30.75 -35.01
C SER A 4 -14.18 30.97 -36.08
N ASN A 5 -13.81 31.35 -37.31
CA ASN A 5 -14.75 31.67 -38.39
C ASN A 5 -14.71 30.66 -39.55
N ASP A 6 -13.93 29.60 -39.40
CA ASP A 6 -13.82 28.54 -40.40
C ASP A 6 -14.84 27.45 -40.07
N PHE A 7 -15.60 27.00 -41.07
CA PHE A 7 -16.58 25.94 -40.89
C PHE A 7 -16.71 25.10 -42.15
N ALA A 8 -17.19 23.87 -41.97
CA ALA A 8 -17.52 22.97 -43.06
C ALA A 8 -19.01 22.67 -43.06
N ILE A 9 -19.58 22.55 -44.26
CA ILE A 9 -20.94 22.04 -44.45
C ILE A 9 -20.92 20.85 -45.39
N ARG A 10 -21.78 19.88 -45.11
CA ARG A 10 -22.06 18.79 -46.05
C ARG A 10 -23.09 19.27 -47.05
N GLU A 11 -22.67 19.52 -48.29
CA GLU A 11 -23.59 19.92 -49.38
C GLU A 11 -24.33 18.71 -49.95
N SER A 12 -23.61 17.59 -50.12
CA SER A 12 -24.16 16.32 -50.59
C SER A 12 -23.50 15.15 -49.86
N ALA A 13 -23.95 13.92 -50.14
CA ALA A 13 -23.36 12.74 -49.52
C ALA A 13 -21.85 12.60 -49.79
N MET A 14 -21.30 13.19 -50.85
CA MET A 14 -19.88 13.05 -51.23
C MET A 14 -19.11 14.38 -51.28
N SER A 15 -19.78 15.52 -51.09
CA SER A 15 -19.15 16.84 -51.20
C SER A 15 -19.25 17.60 -49.88
N VAL A 16 -18.09 17.98 -49.36
CA VAL A 16 -17.96 18.85 -48.19
C VAL A 16 -17.39 20.20 -48.63
N LYS A 17 -18.09 21.28 -48.32
CA LYS A 17 -17.62 22.64 -48.60
C LYS A 17 -16.95 23.23 -47.37
N ILE A 18 -15.77 23.83 -47.58
CA ILE A 18 -15.01 24.50 -46.54
C ILE A 18 -15.16 26.01 -46.73
N PHE A 19 -15.52 26.69 -45.66
CA PHE A 19 -15.61 28.14 -45.60
C PHE A 19 -14.51 28.65 -44.70
N LYS A 20 -13.72 29.61 -45.19
CA LYS A 20 -12.68 30.29 -44.43
C LYS A 20 -13.08 31.74 -44.23
N ASN A 21 -13.21 32.19 -42.99
CA ASN A 21 -13.77 33.51 -42.66
C ASN A 21 -15.10 33.82 -43.40
N PHE A 22 -16.04 32.87 -43.40
CA PHE A 22 -17.32 32.96 -44.12
C PHE A 22 -17.23 33.05 -45.66
N VAL A 23 -16.04 32.89 -46.24
CA VAL A 23 -15.84 32.84 -47.70
C VAL A 23 -15.64 31.40 -48.13
N GLU A 24 -16.43 30.95 -49.11
CA GLU A 24 -16.31 29.60 -49.67
C GLU A 24 -14.93 29.42 -50.34
N LYS A 25 -14.20 28.39 -49.92
CA LYS A 25 -12.96 27.99 -50.58
C LYS A 25 -13.31 27.26 -51.87
N SER A 26 -12.86 27.80 -53.00
CA SER A 26 -13.09 27.24 -54.32
C SER A 26 -12.51 25.83 -54.40
N GLY A 27 -13.29 24.86 -54.88
CA GLY A 27 -12.85 23.47 -55.09
C GLY A 27 -13.41 22.45 -54.08
N GLY A 28 -13.98 22.90 -52.96
CA GLY A 28 -14.53 21.98 -51.95
C GLY A 28 -13.49 20.99 -51.40
N LEU A 29 -13.98 19.99 -50.68
CA LEU A 29 -13.23 18.82 -50.25
C LEU A 29 -13.92 17.58 -50.84
N ASP A 30 -13.23 16.91 -51.76
CA ASP A 30 -13.64 15.59 -52.23
C ASP A 30 -13.12 14.54 -51.25
N VAL A 31 -14.04 13.96 -50.50
CA VAL A 31 -13.74 12.97 -49.47
C VAL A 31 -13.59 11.57 -50.04
N GLY A 32 -14.01 11.32 -51.30
CA GLY A 32 -13.93 10.01 -51.94
C GLY A 32 -14.90 8.93 -51.41
N PHE A 33 -15.68 9.23 -50.36
CA PHE A 33 -16.68 8.33 -49.78
C PHE A 33 -17.94 9.09 -49.33
N GLN A 34 -18.96 8.35 -48.86
CA GLN A 34 -20.18 8.98 -48.34
C GLN A 34 -19.95 9.57 -46.94
N ALA A 35 -19.94 10.89 -46.82
CA ALA A 35 -19.82 11.62 -45.57
C ALA A 35 -21.12 11.54 -44.76
N GLU A 36 -21.07 10.90 -43.59
CA GLU A 36 -22.21 10.74 -42.69
C GLU A 36 -22.27 11.84 -41.64
N ARG A 37 -21.11 12.18 -41.04
CA ARG A 37 -20.97 13.18 -39.97
C ARG A 37 -19.69 13.99 -40.17
N LEU A 38 -19.72 15.25 -39.74
CA LEU A 38 -18.57 16.15 -39.73
C LEU A 38 -18.19 16.49 -38.28
N HIS A 39 -16.89 16.54 -38.02
CA HIS A 39 -16.29 16.86 -36.75
C HIS A 39 -15.33 18.04 -36.93
N GLY A 40 -15.52 19.09 -36.12
CA GLY A 40 -14.62 20.24 -36.10
C GLY A 40 -13.40 20.03 -35.20
N GLY A 41 -12.54 21.04 -35.17
CA GLY A 41 -11.33 21.06 -34.33
C GLY A 41 -10.11 21.49 -35.13
N VAL A 42 -8.93 21.01 -34.72
CA VAL A 42 -7.65 21.31 -35.37
C VAL A 42 -7.62 20.82 -36.82
N LEU A 43 -8.27 19.69 -37.07
CA LEU A 43 -8.48 19.09 -38.38
C LEU A 43 -9.98 18.90 -38.62
N LEU A 44 -10.37 18.84 -39.89
CA LEU A 44 -11.73 18.49 -40.28
C LEU A 44 -11.87 16.97 -40.28
N GLY A 45 -12.60 16.42 -39.32
CA GLY A 45 -12.94 15.00 -39.29
C GLY A 45 -14.19 14.72 -40.12
N VAL A 46 -14.13 13.76 -41.02
CA VAL A 46 -15.27 13.29 -41.81
C VAL A 46 -15.48 11.81 -41.53
N THR A 47 -16.63 11.47 -40.95
CA THR A 47 -16.99 10.08 -40.64
C THR A 47 -17.75 9.48 -41.81
N GLY A 48 -17.38 8.26 -42.20
CA GLY A 48 -18.04 7.48 -43.23
C GLY A 48 -17.25 6.21 -43.55
N GLN A 49 -17.90 5.25 -44.22
CA GLN A 49 -17.28 3.99 -44.65
C GLN A 49 -16.52 3.27 -43.51
N GLY A 50 -17.13 3.15 -42.33
CA GLY A 50 -16.56 2.39 -41.22
C GLY A 50 -15.45 3.10 -40.42
N GLY A 51 -15.20 4.40 -40.64
CA GLY A 51 -14.15 5.12 -39.93
C GLY A 51 -14.29 6.63 -39.96
N VAL A 52 -13.25 7.32 -39.49
CA VAL A 52 -13.12 8.78 -39.56
C VAL A 52 -11.84 9.17 -40.29
N SER A 53 -11.96 10.05 -41.28
CA SER A 53 -10.84 10.61 -42.02
C SER A 53 -10.61 12.06 -41.61
N PHE A 54 -9.40 12.39 -41.17
CA PHE A 54 -9.00 13.75 -40.81
C PHE A 54 -8.35 14.45 -41.99
N PHE A 55 -8.79 15.67 -42.28
CA PHE A 55 -8.29 16.51 -43.36
C PHE A 55 -7.74 17.84 -42.82
N ASP A 56 -6.67 18.35 -43.44
CA ASP A 56 -6.14 19.66 -43.10
C ASP A 56 -7.02 20.77 -43.70
N TRP A 57 -7.41 21.74 -42.86
CA TRP A 57 -8.28 22.85 -43.28
C TRP A 57 -7.67 23.72 -44.38
N ALA A 58 -6.35 23.89 -44.38
CA ALA A 58 -5.67 24.80 -45.30
C ALA A 58 -5.43 24.16 -46.67
N THR A 59 -4.99 22.89 -46.72
CA THR A 59 -4.69 22.21 -47.98
C THR A 59 -5.88 21.40 -48.50
N GLY A 60 -6.72 20.87 -47.63
CA GLY A 60 -7.71 19.83 -47.96
C GLY A 60 -7.08 18.45 -48.12
N GLY A 61 -5.80 18.29 -47.82
CA GLY A 61 -5.12 17.00 -47.88
C GLY A 61 -5.60 16.06 -46.79
N LEU A 62 -5.70 14.76 -47.11
CA LEU A 62 -5.92 13.70 -46.13
C LEU A 62 -4.71 13.64 -45.20
N VAL A 63 -4.96 13.78 -43.89
CA VAL A 63 -3.95 13.65 -42.85
C VAL A 63 -3.84 12.19 -42.45
N ARG A 64 -4.94 11.59 -42.00
CA ARG A 64 -5.00 10.18 -41.63
C ARG A 64 -6.45 9.68 -41.61
N ARG A 65 -6.65 8.44 -42.04
CA ARG A 65 -7.87 7.67 -41.81
C ARG A 65 -7.70 6.78 -40.59
N ILE A 66 -8.69 6.76 -39.72
CA ILE A 66 -8.74 5.92 -38.52
C ILE A 66 -9.99 5.04 -38.62
N GLU A 67 -9.81 3.73 -38.55
CA GLU A 67 -10.88 2.72 -38.70
C GLU A 67 -11.71 2.55 -37.41
N VAL A 68 -12.26 3.67 -36.94
CA VAL A 68 -13.08 3.76 -35.75
C VAL A 68 -14.25 4.70 -36.04
N GLU A 69 -15.45 4.34 -35.59
CA GLU A 69 -16.68 5.12 -35.83
C GLU A 69 -17.01 6.06 -34.65
N PRO A 70 -16.63 7.35 -34.68
CA PRO A 70 -16.92 8.28 -33.60
C PRO A 70 -18.39 8.71 -33.55
N LYS A 71 -18.93 8.74 -32.33
CA LYS A 71 -20.08 9.58 -31.97
C LYS A 71 -19.67 11.05 -31.94
N GLN A 72 -18.55 11.36 -31.30
CA GLN A 72 -17.98 12.72 -31.21
C GLN A 72 -16.45 12.68 -31.24
N VAL A 73 -15.85 13.82 -31.58
CA VAL A 73 -14.40 14.02 -31.57
C VAL A 73 -14.10 15.31 -30.81
N TYR A 74 -13.18 15.24 -29.85
CA TYR A 74 -12.82 16.37 -28.98
C TYR A 74 -11.33 16.65 -29.11
N TRP A 75 -10.97 17.87 -29.50
CA TRP A 75 -9.58 18.31 -29.58
C TRP A 75 -9.19 19.11 -28.33
N SER A 76 -7.95 18.93 -27.88
CA SER A 76 -7.38 19.79 -26.84
C SER A 76 -7.17 21.22 -27.34
N ASP A 77 -7.04 22.16 -26.41
CA ASP A 77 -6.77 23.56 -26.74
C ASP A 77 -5.37 23.77 -27.36
N SER A 78 -4.39 22.94 -27.01
CA SER A 78 -3.07 22.89 -27.65
C SER A 78 -3.16 22.37 -29.09
N GLY A 79 -4.14 21.50 -29.35
CA GLY A 79 -4.35 20.85 -30.62
C GLY A 79 -3.45 19.64 -30.88
N GLU A 80 -2.69 19.22 -29.87
CA GLU A 80 -1.82 18.03 -29.93
C GLU A 80 -2.55 16.76 -29.52
N LEU A 81 -3.66 16.85 -28.79
CA LEU A 81 -4.40 15.68 -28.31
C LEU A 81 -5.81 15.68 -28.89
N VAL A 82 -6.29 14.49 -29.23
CA VAL A 82 -7.65 14.27 -29.71
C VAL A 82 -8.26 13.04 -29.07
N THR A 83 -9.51 13.18 -28.62
CA THR A 83 -10.34 12.06 -28.16
C THR A 83 -11.35 11.70 -29.23
N ILE A 84 -11.38 10.43 -29.64
CA ILE A 84 -12.37 9.84 -30.54
C ILE A 84 -13.34 9.03 -29.68
N ALA A 85 -14.50 9.61 -29.39
CA ALA A 85 -15.53 9.00 -28.55
C ALA A 85 -16.47 8.12 -29.37
N CYS A 86 -16.49 6.81 -29.09
CA CYS A 86 -17.28 5.81 -29.80
C CYS A 86 -18.48 5.37 -28.97
N GLU A 87 -19.08 4.22 -29.30
CA GLU A 87 -20.24 3.70 -28.60
C GLU A 87 -19.94 3.33 -27.15
N ASP A 88 -18.97 2.44 -26.96
CA ASP A 88 -18.62 1.84 -25.67
C ASP A 88 -17.15 2.07 -25.28
N THR A 89 -16.36 2.65 -26.18
CA THR A 89 -14.95 2.95 -26.00
C THR A 89 -14.64 4.38 -26.45
N PHE A 90 -13.53 4.94 -25.97
CA PHE A 90 -12.94 6.11 -26.59
C PHE A 90 -11.44 5.98 -26.68
N TYR A 91 -10.85 6.59 -27.71
CA TYR A 91 -9.43 6.56 -28.00
C TYR A 91 -8.84 7.94 -27.80
N VAL A 92 -7.67 8.02 -27.18
CA VAL A 92 -6.89 9.26 -27.09
C VAL A 92 -5.66 9.12 -27.98
N LEU A 93 -5.51 10.05 -28.91
CA LEU A 93 -4.38 10.10 -29.83
C LEU A 93 -3.62 11.41 -29.69
N ARG A 94 -2.31 11.35 -29.93
CA ARG A 94 -1.46 12.51 -30.16
C ARG A 94 -1.40 12.81 -31.65
N PHE A 95 -1.50 14.08 -32.02
CA PHE A 95 -1.33 14.57 -33.37
C PHE A 95 -0.02 15.37 -33.49
N SER A 96 0.85 14.98 -34.42
CA SER A 96 2.04 15.74 -34.79
C SER A 96 1.84 16.42 -36.14
N ARG A 97 1.66 17.75 -36.12
CA ARG A 97 1.60 18.55 -37.35
C ARG A 97 2.93 18.54 -38.08
N GLU A 98 4.05 18.47 -37.37
CA GLU A 98 5.39 18.44 -37.95
C GLU A 98 5.60 17.18 -38.77
N ASN A 99 5.30 16.00 -38.21
CA ASN A 99 5.41 14.72 -38.91
C ASN A 99 4.52 14.68 -40.17
N TYR A 100 3.31 15.24 -40.09
CA TYR A 100 2.44 15.38 -41.26
C TYR A 100 3.08 16.24 -42.36
N VAL A 101 3.60 17.42 -42.00
CA VAL A 101 4.21 18.34 -42.97
C VAL A 101 5.47 17.74 -43.59
N GLU A 102 6.30 17.06 -42.80
CA GLU A 102 7.49 16.38 -43.29
C GLU A 102 7.14 15.27 -44.29
N ALA A 103 6.19 14.40 -43.96
CA ALA A 103 5.73 13.32 -44.84
C ALA A 103 5.10 13.85 -46.15
N VAL A 104 4.38 14.97 -46.09
CA VAL A 104 3.84 15.62 -47.29
C VAL A 104 4.96 16.18 -48.18
N GLN A 105 6.05 16.68 -47.59
CA GLN A 105 7.20 17.20 -48.33
C GLN A 105 8.08 16.08 -48.91
N SER A 106 8.22 14.95 -48.21
CA SER A 106 8.93 13.75 -48.71
C SER A 106 8.12 12.96 -49.74
N GLY A 107 6.81 13.20 -49.83
CA GLY A 107 5.91 12.47 -50.73
C GLY A 107 5.53 11.08 -50.21
N GLU A 108 5.60 10.87 -48.89
CA GLU A 108 5.31 9.62 -48.19
C GLU A 108 3.85 9.55 -47.69
N VAL A 109 2.93 10.22 -48.39
CA VAL A 109 1.49 10.15 -48.07
C VAL A 109 0.90 8.90 -48.72
N GLU A 110 0.45 7.96 -47.89
CA GLU A 110 -0.20 6.72 -48.34
C GLU A 110 -1.69 6.92 -48.61
N GLU A 111 -2.37 5.86 -49.05
CA GLU A 111 -3.82 5.87 -49.34
C GLU A 111 -4.65 6.25 -48.10
N ASP A 112 -4.25 5.78 -46.92
CA ASP A 112 -4.89 6.10 -45.64
C ASP A 112 -4.29 7.34 -44.97
N GLY A 113 -3.43 8.10 -45.65
CA GLY A 113 -2.72 9.27 -45.11
C GLY A 113 -1.41 8.91 -44.39
N VAL A 114 -0.92 9.82 -43.56
CA VAL A 114 0.38 9.75 -42.89
C VAL A 114 0.24 9.06 -41.53
N GLU A 115 0.74 7.83 -41.40
CA GLU A 115 0.70 7.06 -40.14
C GLU A 115 1.41 7.80 -39.00
N ALA A 116 2.61 8.32 -39.25
CA ALA A 116 3.40 9.06 -38.26
C ALA A 116 2.77 10.37 -37.75
N ALA A 117 1.68 10.84 -38.37
CA ALA A 117 0.97 12.04 -37.92
C ALA A 117 0.13 11.79 -36.66
N PHE A 118 -0.25 10.52 -36.39
CA PHE A 118 -1.02 10.17 -35.20
C PHE A 118 -0.36 9.03 -34.42
N GLU A 119 -0.35 9.17 -33.11
CA GLU A 119 0.11 8.15 -32.18
C GLU A 119 -1.02 7.83 -31.20
N VAL A 120 -1.34 6.54 -31.01
CA VAL A 120 -2.33 6.12 -30.01
C VAL A 120 -1.68 6.20 -28.62
N ILE A 121 -2.25 7.01 -27.73
CA ILE A 121 -1.79 7.10 -26.34
C ILE A 121 -2.45 6.01 -25.51
N THR A 122 -3.78 5.93 -25.58
CA THR A 122 -4.56 4.97 -24.78
C THR A 122 -5.96 4.77 -25.36
N ASP A 123 -6.59 3.66 -25.00
CA ASP A 123 -8.00 3.39 -25.23
C ASP A 123 -8.68 3.05 -23.90
N ILE A 124 -9.87 3.62 -23.69
CA ILE A 124 -10.63 3.43 -22.45
C ILE A 124 -11.96 2.79 -22.80
N SER A 125 -12.26 1.68 -22.13
CA SER A 125 -13.53 0.94 -22.26
C SER A 125 -14.67 1.60 -21.47
N GLU A 126 -14.91 2.88 -21.76
CA GLU A 126 -16.08 3.62 -21.27
C GLU A 126 -16.73 4.42 -22.42
N SER A 127 -18.04 4.62 -22.32
CA SER A 127 -18.75 5.53 -23.24
C SER A 127 -18.62 6.98 -22.79
N VAL A 128 -18.47 7.90 -23.75
CA VAL A 128 -18.42 9.34 -23.51
C VAL A 128 -19.73 9.97 -23.96
N ARG A 129 -20.46 10.60 -23.03
CA ARG A 129 -21.69 11.35 -23.33
C ARG A 129 -21.36 12.79 -23.74
N THR A 130 -20.57 13.46 -22.94
CA THR A 130 -20.00 14.80 -23.21
C THR A 130 -18.61 14.83 -22.62
N GLY A 131 -17.69 15.51 -23.29
CA GLY A 131 -16.33 15.70 -22.79
C GLY A 131 -15.76 17.07 -23.15
N GLU A 132 -14.72 17.46 -22.44
CA GLU A 132 -13.97 18.68 -22.64
C GLU A 132 -12.52 18.47 -22.19
N TRP A 133 -11.58 19.02 -22.95
CA TRP A 133 -10.17 19.03 -22.60
C TRP A 133 -9.85 20.23 -21.72
N ILE A 134 -9.03 20.00 -20.69
CA ILE A 134 -8.39 21.05 -19.90
C ILE A 134 -6.90 20.75 -19.85
N GLY A 135 -6.11 21.55 -20.56
CA GLY A 135 -4.70 21.19 -20.79
C GLY A 135 -4.63 19.81 -21.44
N ASP A 136 -3.97 18.89 -20.74
CA ASP A 136 -3.78 17.50 -21.18
C ASP A 136 -4.69 16.49 -20.45
N CYS A 137 -5.67 16.99 -19.70
CA CYS A 137 -6.67 16.16 -19.02
C CYS A 137 -7.98 16.15 -19.80
N PHE A 138 -8.50 14.97 -20.11
CA PHE A 138 -9.80 14.83 -20.77
C PHE A 138 -10.89 14.55 -19.73
N ILE A 139 -11.80 15.49 -19.52
CA ILE A 139 -12.91 15.37 -18.56
C ILE A 139 -14.16 14.98 -19.31
N TYR A 140 -14.90 14.01 -18.79
CA TYR A 140 -16.08 13.50 -19.46
C TYR A 140 -17.14 12.98 -18.50
N THR A 141 -18.37 12.91 -19.00
CA THR A 141 -19.44 12.14 -18.36
C THR A 141 -19.71 10.86 -19.13
N ASN A 142 -19.98 9.77 -18.43
CA ASN A 142 -20.20 8.45 -19.05
C ASN A 142 -21.66 7.97 -18.96
N SER A 143 -21.98 6.85 -19.62
CA SER A 143 -23.32 6.25 -19.61
C SER A 143 -23.82 5.91 -18.20
N THR A 144 -22.92 5.59 -17.27
CA THR A 144 -23.23 5.25 -15.87
C THR A 144 -23.42 6.47 -14.96
N ASN A 145 -23.53 7.66 -15.54
CA ASN A 145 -23.76 8.93 -14.84
C ASN A 145 -22.64 9.26 -13.85
N ARG A 146 -21.38 9.05 -14.26
CA ARG A 146 -20.20 9.52 -13.52
C ARG A 146 -19.57 10.70 -14.24
N LEU A 147 -19.01 11.62 -13.48
CA LEU A 147 -18.05 12.62 -13.96
C LEU A 147 -16.66 12.07 -13.70
N ASN A 148 -15.93 11.81 -14.78
CA ASN A 148 -14.59 11.25 -14.77
C ASN A 148 -13.62 12.22 -15.44
N TYR A 149 -12.34 12.14 -15.09
CA TYR A 149 -11.28 12.75 -15.87
C TYR A 149 -10.17 11.74 -16.12
N LEU A 150 -9.60 11.79 -17.32
CA LEU A 150 -8.51 10.98 -17.78
C LEU A 150 -7.24 11.82 -17.79
N VAL A 151 -6.17 11.29 -17.16
CA VAL A 151 -4.82 11.85 -17.25
C VAL A 151 -3.89 10.70 -17.62
N GLY A 152 -3.15 10.86 -18.73
CA GLY A 152 -2.40 9.74 -19.32
C GLY A 152 -3.35 8.60 -19.71
N ASP A 153 -3.18 7.45 -19.08
CA ASP A 153 -4.01 6.24 -19.24
C ASP A 153 -4.92 5.97 -18.03
N GLN A 154 -4.87 6.81 -16.99
CA GLN A 154 -5.61 6.59 -15.74
C GLN A 154 -6.87 7.44 -15.65
N THR A 155 -7.98 6.77 -15.34
CA THR A 155 -9.29 7.40 -15.16
C THR A 155 -9.59 7.59 -13.67
N TYR A 156 -9.97 8.81 -13.30
CA TYR A 156 -10.38 9.16 -11.94
C TYR A 156 -11.81 9.67 -11.91
N THR A 157 -12.60 9.20 -10.95
CA THR A 157 -13.98 9.66 -10.76
C THR A 157 -14.05 10.85 -9.82
N VAL A 158 -14.62 11.96 -10.31
CA VAL A 158 -14.89 13.17 -9.52
C VAL A 158 -16.17 13.01 -8.71
N SER A 159 -17.25 12.55 -9.35
CA SER A 159 -18.57 12.43 -8.73
C SER A 159 -19.46 11.43 -9.46
N HIS A 160 -20.48 10.94 -8.75
CA HIS A 160 -21.56 10.11 -9.26
C HIS A 160 -22.88 10.89 -9.26
N PHE A 161 -23.78 10.56 -10.20
CA PHE A 161 -25.08 11.20 -10.32
C PHE A 161 -26.20 10.18 -10.51
N ASP A 162 -27.38 10.49 -9.98
CA ASP A 162 -28.59 9.69 -10.23
C ASP A 162 -29.18 9.94 -11.63
N LYS A 163 -28.88 11.11 -12.21
CA LYS A 163 -29.39 11.55 -13.52
C LYS A 163 -28.24 11.81 -14.50
N PRO A 164 -28.48 11.68 -15.82
CA PRO A 164 -27.51 12.08 -16.83
C PRO A 164 -27.17 13.57 -16.73
N GLN A 165 -25.88 13.86 -16.61
CA GLN A 165 -25.31 15.21 -16.61
C GLN A 165 -24.50 15.43 -17.90
N TYR A 166 -24.53 16.66 -18.41
CA TYR A 166 -23.86 17.10 -19.62
C TYR A 166 -22.89 18.24 -19.26
N ILE A 167 -21.63 18.13 -19.68
CA ILE A 167 -20.61 19.16 -19.42
C ILE A 167 -20.95 20.41 -20.24
N LEU A 168 -20.95 21.56 -19.57
CA LEU A 168 -21.14 22.87 -20.20
C LEU A 168 -19.83 23.58 -20.50
N GLY A 169 -18.82 23.39 -19.64
CA GLY A 169 -17.59 24.16 -19.69
C GLY A 169 -16.81 24.10 -18.38
N TYR A 170 -15.50 24.31 -18.47
CA TYR A 170 -14.67 24.64 -17.32
C TYR A 170 -14.41 26.15 -17.23
N ILE A 171 -14.57 26.71 -16.03
CA ILE A 171 -14.25 28.12 -15.77
C ILE A 171 -13.02 28.19 -14.87
N GLN A 172 -11.88 28.58 -15.47
CA GLN A 172 -10.60 28.70 -14.77
C GLN A 172 -10.65 29.65 -13.58
N ARG A 173 -11.31 30.81 -13.74
CA ARG A 173 -11.49 31.82 -12.67
C ARG A 173 -12.09 31.23 -11.40
N ASP A 174 -13.03 30.29 -11.55
CA ASP A 174 -13.78 29.71 -10.44
C ASP A 174 -13.23 28.33 -10.05
N SER A 175 -12.21 27.84 -10.79
CA SER A 175 -11.61 26.50 -10.70
C SER A 175 -12.65 25.38 -10.63
N ARG A 176 -13.67 25.47 -11.48
CA ARG A 176 -14.86 24.62 -11.44
C ARG A 176 -15.31 24.19 -12.81
N ILE A 177 -15.75 22.94 -12.89
CA ILE A 177 -16.49 22.41 -14.04
C ILE A 177 -17.98 22.56 -13.79
N TYR A 178 -18.69 23.02 -14.82
CA TYR A 178 -20.14 23.21 -14.81
C TYR A 178 -20.81 22.14 -15.66
N LEU A 179 -21.88 21.57 -15.12
CA LEU A 179 -22.69 20.56 -15.77
C LEU A 179 -24.16 20.96 -15.71
N ALA A 180 -24.96 20.49 -16.66
CA ALA A 180 -26.41 20.60 -16.61
C ALA A 180 -27.09 19.25 -16.88
N ASP A 181 -28.25 19.05 -16.24
CA ASP A 181 -29.15 17.97 -16.61
C ASP A 181 -30.08 18.38 -17.77
N LYS A 182 -30.97 17.47 -18.18
CA LYS A 182 -31.95 17.74 -19.25
C LYS A 182 -32.95 18.84 -18.91
N ASP A 183 -33.14 19.13 -17.62
CA ASP A 183 -34.05 20.15 -17.12
C ASP A 183 -33.32 21.51 -16.96
N VAL A 184 -32.06 21.60 -17.41
CA VAL A 184 -31.19 22.79 -17.33
C VAL A 184 -30.86 23.18 -15.89
N ASN A 185 -30.90 22.22 -14.96
CA ASN A 185 -30.39 22.45 -13.61
C ASN A 185 -28.86 22.42 -13.64
N VAL A 186 -28.24 23.56 -13.38
CA VAL A 186 -26.79 23.70 -13.38
C VAL A 186 -26.20 23.24 -12.06
N THR A 187 -25.22 22.34 -12.13
CA THR A 187 -24.41 21.88 -11.01
C THR A 187 -22.93 22.20 -11.27
N SER A 188 -22.14 22.36 -10.20
CA SER A 188 -20.71 22.64 -10.34
C SER A 188 -19.87 21.81 -9.39
N PHE A 189 -18.69 21.42 -9.83
CA PHE A 189 -17.71 20.66 -9.05
C PHE A 189 -16.38 21.39 -9.05
N GLY A 190 -15.76 21.48 -7.86
CA GLY A 190 -14.41 22.01 -7.73
C GLY A 190 -13.43 21.03 -8.35
N LEU A 191 -12.65 21.51 -9.30
CA LEU A 191 -11.59 20.74 -9.95
C LEU A 191 -10.39 21.65 -10.09
N SER A 192 -9.40 21.43 -9.23
CA SER A 192 -8.24 22.30 -9.09
C SER A 192 -7.27 22.09 -10.25
N LEU A 193 -6.99 23.14 -11.04
CA LEU A 193 -5.99 23.09 -12.12
C LEU A 193 -4.62 22.65 -11.63
N PRO A 194 -4.05 23.21 -10.52
CA PRO A 194 -2.76 22.76 -10.01
C PRO A 194 -2.67 21.26 -9.74
N VAL A 195 -3.76 20.62 -9.30
CA VAL A 195 -3.78 19.17 -9.05
C VAL A 195 -3.71 18.39 -10.36
N LEU A 196 -4.47 18.82 -11.38
CA LEU A 196 -4.48 18.20 -12.71
C LEU A 196 -3.13 18.37 -13.42
N GLU A 197 -2.55 19.57 -13.34
CA GLU A 197 -1.24 19.89 -13.90
C GLU A 197 -0.15 19.08 -13.21
N TYR A 198 -0.17 19.00 -11.87
CA TYR A 198 0.75 18.16 -11.11
C TYR A 198 0.66 16.68 -11.51
N GLN A 199 -0.55 16.12 -11.59
CA GLN A 199 -0.74 14.73 -12.04
C GLN A 199 -0.21 14.51 -13.46
N THR A 200 -0.42 15.48 -14.35
CA THR A 200 0.08 15.45 -15.72
C THR A 200 1.61 15.45 -15.78
N LEU A 201 2.27 16.32 -14.99
CA LEU A 201 3.73 16.41 -14.95
C LEU A 201 4.38 15.14 -14.39
N VAL A 202 3.80 14.57 -13.33
CA VAL A 202 4.28 13.28 -12.77
C VAL A 202 4.18 12.16 -13.80
N LEU A 203 3.07 12.07 -14.55
CA LEU A 203 2.91 11.07 -15.61
C LEU A 203 3.85 11.30 -16.81
N ARG A 204 4.37 12.52 -16.97
CA ARG A 204 5.39 12.87 -17.96
C ARG A 204 6.83 12.67 -17.45
N GLU A 205 6.99 12.15 -16.23
CA GLU A 205 8.27 12.01 -15.54
C GLU A 205 9.01 13.35 -15.30
N ASP A 206 8.31 14.48 -15.41
CA ASP A 206 8.85 15.82 -15.11
C ASP A 206 8.63 16.17 -13.63
N MET A 207 9.42 15.52 -12.78
CA MET A 207 9.31 15.65 -11.33
C MET A 207 9.83 16.99 -10.81
N GLU A 208 10.75 17.65 -11.52
CA GLU A 208 11.31 18.94 -11.13
C GLU A 208 10.22 20.02 -11.18
N THR A 209 9.53 20.14 -12.33
CA THR A 209 8.42 21.10 -12.47
C THR A 209 7.24 20.75 -11.56
N ALA A 210 6.97 19.45 -11.36
CA ALA A 210 5.93 19.01 -10.44
C ALA A 210 6.21 19.47 -8.99
N ALA A 211 7.45 19.38 -8.53
CA ALA A 211 7.85 19.82 -7.19
C ALA A 211 7.66 21.34 -6.98
N GLU A 212 7.87 22.16 -8.01
CA GLU A 212 7.62 23.60 -7.94
C GLU A 212 6.13 23.94 -7.82
N LEU A 213 5.24 23.12 -8.40
CA LEU A 213 3.80 23.30 -8.31
C LEU A 213 3.20 22.79 -6.99
N LEU A 214 3.85 21.84 -6.32
CA LEU A 214 3.34 21.24 -5.07
C LEU A 214 2.87 22.27 -4.02
N PRO A 215 3.59 23.37 -3.72
CA PRO A 215 3.17 24.35 -2.71
C PRO A 215 1.93 25.15 -3.10
N THR A 216 1.58 25.20 -4.39
CA THR A 216 0.39 25.91 -4.88
C THR A 216 -0.89 25.10 -4.66
N ILE A 217 -0.75 23.82 -4.34
CA ILE A 217 -1.86 22.88 -4.21
C ILE A 217 -2.53 23.05 -2.84
N PRO A 218 -3.87 23.16 -2.80
CA PRO A 218 -4.62 23.22 -1.55
C PRO A 218 -4.38 22.00 -0.65
N HIS A 219 -4.24 22.25 0.66
CA HIS A 219 -3.92 21.21 1.65
C HIS A 219 -4.96 20.07 1.73
N ASP A 220 -6.22 20.35 1.42
CA ASP A 220 -7.31 19.36 1.36
C ASP A 220 -7.17 18.37 0.20
N GLN A 221 -6.38 18.69 -0.82
CA GLN A 221 -6.13 17.82 -1.97
C GLN A 221 -4.81 17.04 -1.87
N LEU A 222 -3.92 17.39 -0.93
CA LEU A 222 -2.61 16.73 -0.77
C LEU A 222 -2.73 15.23 -0.51
N ASN A 223 -3.72 14.78 0.25
CA ASN A 223 -3.90 13.34 0.49
C ASN A 223 -4.30 12.57 -0.80
N LYS A 224 -5.00 13.23 -1.74
CA LYS A 224 -5.29 12.61 -3.05
C LYS A 224 -4.02 12.51 -3.89
N ILE A 225 -3.14 13.50 -3.79
CA ILE A 225 -1.85 13.48 -4.47
C ILE A 225 -0.95 12.40 -3.88
N ALA A 226 -0.92 12.23 -2.56
CA ALA A 226 -0.17 11.14 -1.93
C ALA A 226 -0.59 9.76 -2.45
N ARG A 227 -1.90 9.47 -2.50
CA ARG A 227 -2.43 8.22 -3.07
C ARG A 227 -2.13 8.07 -4.56
N PHE A 228 -2.17 9.17 -5.30
CA PHE A 228 -1.79 9.18 -6.71
C PHE A 228 -0.31 8.83 -6.88
N LEU A 229 0.59 9.46 -6.13
CA LEU A 229 2.02 9.20 -6.14
C LEU A 229 2.33 7.76 -5.72
N GLU A 230 1.65 7.24 -4.70
CA GLU A 230 1.75 5.83 -4.30
C GLU A 230 1.36 4.90 -5.46
N GLY A 231 0.25 5.19 -6.15
CA GLY A 231 -0.20 4.43 -7.31
C GLY A 231 0.77 4.47 -8.49
N GLN A 232 1.52 5.56 -8.66
CA GLN A 232 2.62 5.67 -9.62
C GLN A 232 3.93 5.00 -9.13
N GLY A 233 3.99 4.54 -7.89
CA GLY A 233 5.18 3.92 -7.29
C GLY A 233 6.15 4.89 -6.60
N HIS A 234 5.86 6.20 -6.59
CA HIS A 234 6.64 7.23 -5.90
C HIS A 234 6.29 7.31 -4.41
N LYS A 235 6.53 6.21 -3.69
CA LYS A 235 6.14 6.07 -2.27
C LYS A 235 6.85 7.06 -1.35
N GLU A 236 8.13 7.36 -1.60
CA GLU A 236 8.92 8.32 -0.79
C GLU A 236 8.30 9.72 -0.82
N LEU A 237 8.01 10.23 -2.02
CA LEU A 237 7.32 11.50 -2.20
C LEU A 237 5.89 11.45 -1.67
N ALA A 238 5.19 10.32 -1.82
CA ALA A 238 3.87 10.15 -1.25
C ALA A 238 3.88 10.31 0.28
N LEU A 239 4.91 9.80 0.98
CA LEU A 239 5.05 9.92 2.43
C LEU A 239 5.23 11.38 2.88
N GLU A 240 6.04 12.15 2.13
CA GLU A 240 6.26 13.57 2.41
C GLU A 240 4.98 14.41 2.21
N VAL A 241 4.25 14.13 1.13
CA VAL A 241 3.05 14.89 0.74
C VAL A 241 1.81 14.48 1.52
N ALA A 242 1.76 13.24 2.01
CA ALA A 242 0.64 12.75 2.78
C ALA A 242 0.35 13.67 3.97
N THR A 243 -0.91 13.77 4.35
CA THR A 243 -1.36 14.57 5.51
C THR A 243 -2.18 13.73 6.48
N ASP A 244 -2.72 12.61 6.01
CA ASP A 244 -3.47 11.64 6.78
C ASP A 244 -2.52 10.71 7.55
N PRO A 245 -2.59 10.66 8.90
CA PRO A 245 -1.74 9.81 9.72
C PRO A 245 -1.85 8.31 9.39
N GLU A 246 -3.04 7.83 8.99
CA GLU A 246 -3.24 6.42 8.66
C GLU A 246 -2.49 6.06 7.37
N HIS A 247 -2.70 6.87 6.33
CA HIS A 247 -2.02 6.68 5.06
C HIS A 247 -0.49 6.84 5.19
N LYS A 248 -0.03 7.82 5.99
CA LYS A 248 1.40 7.96 6.30
C LYS A 248 1.98 6.74 6.98
N PHE A 249 1.24 6.15 7.91
CA PHE A 249 1.68 4.95 8.63
C PHE A 249 1.85 3.77 7.67
N GLU A 250 0.89 3.52 6.79
CA GLU A 250 0.98 2.48 5.76
C GLU A 250 2.17 2.73 4.80
N LEU A 251 2.35 3.97 4.34
CA LEU A 251 3.47 4.35 3.48
C LEU A 251 4.83 4.17 4.17
N ALA A 252 4.97 4.59 5.43
CA ALA A 252 6.19 4.45 6.21
C ALA A 252 6.57 2.97 6.39
N LEU A 253 5.58 2.12 6.72
CA LEU A 253 5.79 0.67 6.78
C LEU A 253 6.20 0.08 5.43
N ALA A 254 5.58 0.51 4.33
CA ALA A 254 5.89 0.03 2.99
C ALA A 254 7.30 0.44 2.52
N LEU A 255 7.82 1.55 3.01
CA LEU A 255 9.18 2.04 2.75
C LEU A 255 10.22 1.51 3.76
N ASN A 256 9.79 0.76 4.77
CA ASN A 256 10.62 0.33 5.89
C ASN A 256 11.23 1.50 6.71
N GLU A 257 10.54 2.65 6.72
CA GLU A 257 10.88 3.82 7.52
C GLU A 257 10.32 3.67 8.94
N LEU A 258 10.91 2.74 9.70
CA LEU A 258 10.41 2.29 11.00
C LEU A 258 10.34 3.42 12.04
N ALA A 259 11.23 4.41 11.98
CA ALA A 259 11.24 5.54 12.91
C ALA A 259 9.96 6.38 12.79
N ILE A 260 9.55 6.70 11.56
CA ILE A 260 8.33 7.46 11.29
C ILE A 260 7.10 6.63 11.67
N ALA A 261 7.12 5.33 11.33
CA ALA A 261 6.02 4.43 11.67
C ALA A 261 5.83 4.28 13.20
N LEU A 262 6.93 4.25 13.96
CA LEU A 262 6.93 4.18 15.42
C LEU A 262 6.32 5.45 16.05
N ASP A 263 6.73 6.63 15.57
CA ASP A 263 6.20 7.89 16.09
C ASP A 263 4.69 8.01 15.82
N LEU A 264 4.24 7.61 14.63
CA LEU A 264 2.82 7.54 14.29
C LEU A 264 2.05 6.50 15.13
N ALA A 265 2.67 5.36 15.44
CA ALA A 265 2.08 4.35 16.31
C ALA A 265 1.95 4.85 17.77
N ARG A 266 2.95 5.59 18.27
CA ARG A 266 2.94 6.25 19.58
C ARG A 266 1.83 7.29 19.70
N GLU A 267 1.65 8.10 18.67
CA GLU A 267 0.58 9.11 18.64
C GLU A 267 -0.82 8.47 18.60
N ALA A 268 -0.97 7.38 17.85
CA ALA A 268 -2.25 6.69 17.72
C ALA A 268 -2.63 5.84 18.94
N ASP A 269 -1.62 5.37 19.70
CA ASP A 269 -1.76 4.50 20.88
C ASP A 269 -2.71 3.30 20.67
N ALA A 270 -2.49 2.58 19.57
CA ALA A 270 -3.34 1.46 19.16
C ALA A 270 -2.54 0.14 19.09
N ASP A 271 -2.98 -0.87 19.84
CA ASP A 271 -2.31 -2.18 19.96
C ASP A 271 -1.97 -2.82 18.61
N HIS A 272 -2.89 -2.75 17.63
CA HIS A 272 -2.67 -3.34 16.31
C HIS A 272 -1.54 -2.65 15.52
N LYS A 273 -1.39 -1.32 15.65
CA LYS A 273 -0.32 -0.57 14.97
C LYS A 273 1.04 -0.92 15.55
N TRP A 274 1.12 -0.98 16.88
CA TRP A 274 2.32 -1.45 17.58
C TRP A 274 2.74 -2.83 17.12
N LYS A 275 1.78 -3.76 16.98
CA LYS A 275 2.06 -5.09 16.45
C LYS A 275 2.61 -5.04 15.02
N THR A 276 1.97 -4.28 14.13
CA THR A 276 2.41 -4.18 12.72
C THR A 276 3.82 -3.58 12.61
N VAL A 277 4.14 -2.55 13.41
CA VAL A 277 5.51 -2.00 13.48
C VAL A 277 6.48 -3.04 14.03
N GLY A 278 6.09 -3.79 15.06
CA GLY A 278 6.91 -4.87 15.64
C GLY A 278 7.22 -5.99 14.65
N ASP A 279 6.23 -6.42 13.87
CA ASP A 279 6.41 -7.43 12.81
C ASP A 279 7.34 -6.92 11.69
N ALA A 280 7.21 -5.65 11.31
CA ALA A 280 8.10 -5.01 10.33
C ALA A 280 9.53 -4.86 10.87
N ALA A 281 9.69 -4.42 12.13
CA ALA A 281 10.98 -4.30 12.81
C ALA A 281 11.70 -5.65 12.90
N LEU A 282 10.98 -6.72 13.25
CA LEU A 282 11.54 -8.07 13.28
C LEU A 282 11.99 -8.54 11.89
N SER A 283 11.22 -8.21 10.85
CA SER A 283 11.58 -8.50 9.45
C SER A 283 12.82 -7.72 8.99
N ALA A 284 13.02 -6.52 9.54
CA ALA A 284 14.19 -5.67 9.34
C ALA A 284 15.37 -6.02 10.26
N TRP A 285 15.27 -7.09 11.06
CA TRP A 285 16.26 -7.54 12.04
C TRP A 285 16.51 -6.58 13.22
N ASP A 286 15.62 -5.63 13.46
CA ASP A 286 15.65 -4.77 14.65
C ASP A 286 14.88 -5.43 15.81
N VAL A 287 15.59 -6.33 16.50
CA VAL A 287 15.03 -7.13 17.60
C VAL A 287 14.68 -6.25 18.82
N ALA A 288 15.45 -5.19 19.07
CA ALA A 288 15.20 -4.30 20.21
C ALA A 288 13.91 -3.51 20.01
N LEU A 289 13.72 -2.94 18.82
CA LEU A 289 12.49 -2.23 18.47
C LEU A 289 11.28 -3.16 18.44
N ALA A 290 11.44 -4.37 17.90
CA ALA A 290 10.38 -5.37 17.91
C ALA A 290 9.93 -5.72 19.34
N ALA A 291 10.86 -5.87 20.29
CA ALA A 291 10.54 -6.14 21.68
C ALA A 291 9.76 -4.99 22.34
N GLU A 292 10.16 -3.74 22.11
CA GLU A 292 9.42 -2.56 22.58
C GLU A 292 7.99 -2.56 22.02
N CYS A 293 7.86 -2.70 20.71
CA CYS A 293 6.58 -2.71 20.01
C CYS A 293 5.64 -3.83 20.50
N PHE A 294 6.13 -5.06 20.66
CA PHE A 294 5.30 -6.16 21.14
C PHE A 294 4.93 -6.03 22.62
N THR A 295 5.77 -5.37 23.43
CA THR A 295 5.44 -5.03 24.83
C THR A 295 4.27 -4.06 24.89
N HIS A 296 4.30 -3.01 24.06
CA HIS A 296 3.19 -2.06 23.94
C HIS A 296 1.92 -2.71 23.36
N ALA A 297 2.06 -3.58 22.36
CA ALA A 297 0.95 -4.32 21.76
C ALA A 297 0.37 -5.43 22.66
N LYS A 298 1.02 -5.74 23.80
CA LYS A 298 0.69 -6.88 24.68
C LYS A 298 0.66 -8.21 23.93
N ASP A 299 1.50 -8.37 22.92
CA ASP A 299 1.60 -9.63 22.15
C ASP A 299 2.50 -10.63 22.88
N LEU A 300 1.90 -11.35 23.82
CA LEU A 300 2.60 -12.32 24.66
C LEU A 300 3.27 -13.44 23.84
N GLY A 301 2.70 -13.78 22.67
CA GLY A 301 3.22 -14.85 21.83
C GLY A 301 4.52 -14.45 21.13
N SER A 302 4.51 -13.27 20.51
CA SER A 302 5.69 -12.71 19.86
C SER A 302 6.81 -12.39 20.85
N LEU A 303 6.46 -11.87 22.04
CA LEU A 303 7.43 -11.64 23.12
C LEU A 303 8.06 -12.94 23.62
N LEU A 304 7.28 -14.01 23.78
CA LEU A 304 7.82 -15.31 24.20
C LEU A 304 8.84 -15.82 23.19
N LEU A 305 8.52 -15.74 21.89
CA LEU A 305 9.44 -16.16 20.83
C LEU A 305 10.73 -15.33 20.85
N LEU A 306 10.60 -14.01 21.01
CA LEU A 306 11.74 -13.09 21.00
C LEU A 306 12.65 -13.30 22.22
N HIS A 307 12.12 -13.27 23.44
CA HIS A 307 12.93 -13.42 24.65
C HIS A 307 13.51 -14.85 24.79
N SER A 308 12.77 -15.88 24.37
CA SER A 308 13.30 -17.26 24.37
C SER A 308 14.42 -17.46 23.37
N SER A 309 14.33 -16.85 22.18
CA SER A 309 15.36 -16.97 21.14
C SER A 309 16.61 -16.16 21.46
N THR A 310 16.47 -15.02 22.14
CA THR A 310 17.58 -14.15 22.56
C THR A 310 18.21 -14.55 23.89
N GLY A 311 17.55 -15.41 24.68
CA GLY A 311 18.02 -15.79 26.01
C GLY A 311 17.85 -14.69 27.06
N ASP A 312 16.95 -13.73 26.83
CA ASP A 312 16.69 -12.61 27.72
C ASP A 312 15.90 -13.07 28.96
N ARG A 313 16.63 -13.29 30.06
CA ARG A 313 16.06 -13.79 31.33
C ARG A 313 15.17 -12.74 32.00
N ASP A 314 15.53 -11.47 31.93
CA ASP A 314 14.76 -10.39 32.56
C ASP A 314 13.45 -10.16 31.79
N GLY A 315 13.51 -10.17 30.45
CA GLY A 315 12.35 -10.11 29.58
C GLY A 315 11.39 -11.30 29.78
N LEU A 316 11.92 -12.53 29.88
CA LEU A 316 11.11 -13.71 30.20
C LEU A 316 10.43 -13.61 31.58
N ALA A 317 11.12 -13.05 32.58
CA ALA A 317 10.54 -12.89 33.92
C ALA A 317 9.40 -11.86 33.93
N ALA A 318 9.59 -10.73 33.25
CA ALA A 318 8.55 -9.71 33.07
C ALA A 318 7.35 -10.25 32.28
N LEU A 319 7.61 -10.97 31.18
CA LEU A 319 6.57 -11.60 30.36
C LEU A 319 5.78 -12.66 31.16
N ALA A 320 6.44 -13.44 32.02
CA ALA A 320 5.77 -14.42 32.86
C ALA A 320 4.76 -13.76 33.81
N ALA A 321 5.14 -12.63 34.42
CA ALA A 321 4.24 -11.85 35.29
C ALA A 321 3.05 -11.29 34.50
N GLN A 322 3.30 -10.66 33.34
CA GLN A 322 2.24 -10.16 32.46
C GLN A 322 1.29 -11.26 32.00
N ALA A 323 1.82 -12.43 31.64
CA ALA A 323 1.03 -13.58 31.20
C ALA A 323 0.17 -14.15 32.34
N GLN A 324 0.65 -14.14 33.60
CA GLN A 324 -0.15 -14.53 34.76
C GLN A 324 -1.30 -13.56 35.00
N GLU A 325 -1.05 -12.25 34.93
CA GLU A 325 -2.09 -11.22 35.07
C GLU A 325 -3.15 -11.31 33.95
N ALA A 326 -2.72 -11.60 32.72
CA ALA A 326 -3.60 -11.81 31.57
C ALA A 326 -4.34 -13.16 31.58
N GLY A 327 -4.11 -14.03 32.57
CA GLY A 327 -4.70 -15.38 32.63
C GLY A 327 -4.15 -16.35 31.58
N SER A 328 -3.06 -16.00 30.90
CA SER A 328 -2.38 -16.81 29.88
C SER A 328 -1.39 -17.79 30.52
N HIS A 329 -1.91 -18.76 31.28
CA HIS A 329 -1.12 -19.70 32.07
C HIS A 329 -0.11 -20.53 31.27
N ASN A 330 -0.40 -20.86 30.00
CA ASN A 330 0.53 -21.62 29.15
C ASN A 330 1.79 -20.81 28.80
N VAL A 331 1.63 -19.52 28.49
CA VAL A 331 2.77 -18.63 28.20
C VAL A 331 3.58 -18.41 29.47
N ALA A 332 2.91 -18.16 30.60
CA ALA A 332 3.56 -18.03 31.90
C ALA A 332 4.37 -19.28 32.28
N PHE A 333 3.81 -20.48 32.08
CA PHE A 333 4.50 -21.74 32.34
C PHE A 333 5.74 -21.89 31.46
N SER A 334 5.62 -21.63 30.14
CA SER A 334 6.76 -21.69 29.22
C SER A 334 7.87 -20.71 29.59
N CYS A 335 7.53 -19.48 30.01
CA CYS A 335 8.52 -18.50 30.47
C CYS A 335 9.25 -18.99 31.72
N GLN A 336 8.51 -19.44 32.75
CA GLN A 336 9.10 -19.92 34.00
C GLN A 336 9.93 -21.20 33.79
N TRP A 337 9.52 -22.06 32.86
CA TRP A 337 10.27 -23.24 32.46
C TRP A 337 11.62 -22.88 31.85
N LEU A 338 11.64 -21.93 30.90
CA LEU A 338 12.88 -21.45 30.28
C LEU A 338 13.80 -20.74 31.28
N LEU A 339 13.24 -20.11 32.31
CA LEU A 339 14.01 -19.51 33.40
C LEU A 339 14.59 -20.53 34.38
N GLY A 340 14.11 -21.77 34.35
CA GLY A 340 14.46 -22.83 35.31
C GLY A 340 13.73 -22.71 36.65
N ASN A 341 12.64 -21.94 36.73
CA ASN A 341 11.88 -21.75 37.98
C ASN A 341 10.83 -22.86 38.15
N ILE A 342 11.28 -24.01 38.64
CA ILE A 342 10.46 -25.22 38.81
C ILE A 342 9.36 -25.02 39.86
N GLU A 343 9.62 -24.24 40.90
CA GLU A 343 8.65 -23.90 41.95
C GLU A 343 7.47 -23.11 41.37
N ALA A 344 7.74 -22.07 40.57
CA ALA A 344 6.70 -21.28 39.92
C ALA A 344 5.90 -22.11 38.90
N CYS A 345 6.56 -22.99 38.13
CA CYS A 345 5.88 -23.92 37.22
C CYS A 345 4.92 -24.86 37.95
N THR A 346 5.37 -25.45 39.06
CA THR A 346 4.55 -26.32 39.90
C THR A 346 3.34 -25.56 40.46
N LYS A 347 3.55 -24.32 40.92
CA LYS A 347 2.48 -23.45 41.41
C LYS A 347 1.44 -23.15 40.33
N ILE A 348 1.84 -22.83 39.11
CA ILE A 348 0.92 -22.58 37.98
C ILE A 348 0.07 -23.83 37.68
N LEU A 349 0.68 -25.03 37.69
CA LEU A 349 -0.05 -26.28 37.48
C LEU A 349 -1.07 -26.54 38.60
N THR A 350 -0.69 -26.28 39.85
CA THR A 350 -1.58 -26.38 41.01
C THR A 350 -2.75 -25.40 40.91
N GLU A 351 -2.49 -24.12 40.63
CA GLU A 351 -3.51 -23.07 40.49
C GLU A 351 -4.49 -23.33 39.35
N THR A 352 -4.02 -23.94 38.25
CA THR A 352 -4.89 -24.34 37.12
C THR A 352 -5.64 -25.65 37.35
N GLY A 353 -5.52 -26.26 38.54
CA GLY A 353 -6.21 -27.50 38.91
C GLY A 353 -5.61 -28.78 38.29
N ARG A 354 -4.41 -28.69 37.70
CA ARG A 354 -3.69 -29.80 37.06
C ARG A 354 -2.75 -30.49 38.05
N LEU A 355 -3.31 -30.94 39.17
CA LEU A 355 -2.56 -31.48 40.31
C LEU A 355 -1.77 -32.76 39.96
N ALA A 356 -2.31 -33.65 39.14
CA ALA A 356 -1.59 -34.86 38.72
C ALA A 356 -0.34 -34.54 37.87
N GLU A 357 -0.42 -33.54 37.00
CA GLU A 357 0.71 -33.05 36.21
C GLU A 357 1.72 -32.32 37.12
N ALA A 358 1.25 -31.55 38.10
CA ALA A 358 2.11 -30.90 39.09
C ALA A 358 2.92 -31.90 39.95
N VAL A 359 2.29 -33.01 40.36
CA VAL A 359 2.98 -34.11 41.07
C VAL A 359 4.04 -34.74 40.18
N LEU A 360 3.69 -35.10 38.94
CA LEU A 360 4.67 -35.71 38.02
C LEU A 360 5.84 -34.76 37.73
N PHE A 361 5.53 -33.47 37.53
CA PHE A 361 6.51 -32.44 37.22
C PHE A 361 7.47 -32.18 38.40
N SER A 362 6.93 -31.99 39.61
CA SER A 362 7.75 -31.85 40.82
C SER A 362 8.58 -33.10 41.08
N GLN A 363 8.01 -34.31 40.96
CA GLN A 363 8.75 -35.55 41.18
C GLN A 363 9.93 -35.70 40.20
N THR A 364 9.77 -35.23 38.97
CA THR A 364 10.80 -35.36 37.93
C THR A 364 11.92 -34.33 38.08
N TYR A 365 11.57 -33.06 38.38
CA TYR A 365 12.52 -31.95 38.29
C TYR A 365 12.93 -31.36 39.65
N GLN A 366 12.10 -31.48 40.69
CA GLN A 366 12.39 -31.01 42.04
C GLN A 366 11.61 -31.84 43.11
N PRO A 367 12.11 -33.05 43.45
CA PRO A 367 11.42 -34.00 44.33
C PRO A 367 10.99 -33.43 45.70
N SER A 368 11.73 -32.47 46.25
CA SER A 368 11.40 -31.79 47.50
C SER A 368 10.01 -31.12 47.50
N LEU A 369 9.49 -30.70 46.34
CA LEU A 369 8.18 -30.08 46.20
C LEU A 369 7.03 -31.09 46.06
N THR A 370 7.31 -32.38 45.87
CA THR A 370 6.29 -33.38 45.51
C THR A 370 5.35 -33.70 46.66
N VAL A 371 5.87 -33.88 47.88
CA VAL A 371 5.08 -34.26 49.07
C VAL A 371 3.90 -33.30 49.31
N PRO A 372 4.09 -31.97 49.41
CA PRO A 372 2.97 -31.05 49.64
C PRO A 372 1.94 -31.08 48.50
N VAL A 373 2.38 -31.20 47.25
CA VAL A 373 1.49 -31.23 46.06
C VAL A 373 0.66 -32.53 46.03
N VAL A 374 1.24 -33.66 46.46
CA VAL A 374 0.50 -34.94 46.57
C VAL A 374 -0.59 -34.85 47.63
N HIS A 375 -0.33 -34.22 48.79
CA HIS A 375 -1.37 -33.98 49.79
C HIS A 375 -2.49 -33.11 49.24
N GLU A 376 -2.17 -32.01 48.56
CA GLU A 376 -3.16 -31.14 47.92
C GLU A 376 -3.98 -31.89 46.86
N TRP A 377 -3.36 -32.77 46.09
CA TRP A 377 -4.04 -33.64 45.14
C TRP A 377 -5.01 -34.61 45.82
N LYS A 378 -4.59 -35.25 46.91
CA LYS A 378 -5.46 -36.16 47.69
C LYS A 378 -6.64 -35.40 48.28
N GLU A 379 -6.42 -34.23 48.88
CA GLU A 379 -7.49 -33.38 49.39
C GLU A 379 -8.48 -32.94 48.30
N ASN A 380 -7.99 -32.56 47.12
CA ASN A 380 -8.83 -32.18 45.99
C ASN A 380 -9.70 -33.35 45.51
N LEU A 381 -9.14 -34.56 45.44
CA LEU A 381 -9.87 -35.77 45.07
C LEU A 381 -10.92 -36.16 46.12
N GLU A 382 -10.65 -35.98 47.40
CA GLU A 382 -11.62 -36.18 48.48
C GLU A 382 -12.79 -35.19 48.38
N LYS A 383 -12.49 -33.89 48.18
CA LYS A 383 -13.50 -32.85 47.92
C LYS A 383 -14.37 -33.18 46.71
N ASN A 384 -13.78 -33.77 45.66
CA ASN A 384 -14.46 -34.20 44.43
C ASN A 384 -15.14 -35.58 44.53
N LYS A 385 -15.35 -36.12 45.74
CA LYS A 385 -16.02 -37.42 46.01
C LYS A 385 -15.30 -38.63 45.40
N LYS A 386 -14.00 -38.53 45.11
CA LYS A 386 -13.14 -39.60 44.59
C LYS A 386 -12.22 -40.18 45.68
N ALA A 387 -12.73 -40.33 46.90
CA ALA A 387 -11.96 -40.80 48.06
C ALA A 387 -11.30 -42.19 47.86
N ARG A 388 -11.89 -43.07 47.04
CA ARG A 388 -11.29 -44.38 46.73
C ARG A 388 -10.02 -44.24 45.88
N VAL A 389 -9.95 -43.23 45.01
CA VAL A 389 -8.78 -42.93 44.18
C VAL A 389 -7.72 -42.21 45.01
N ALA A 390 -8.12 -41.29 45.89
CA ALA A 390 -7.22 -40.59 46.80
C ALA A 390 -6.41 -41.57 47.68
N LYS A 391 -7.04 -42.64 48.17
CA LYS A 391 -6.38 -43.69 48.98
C LYS A 391 -5.41 -44.59 48.20
N LEU A 392 -5.49 -44.62 46.87
CA LEU A 392 -4.58 -45.39 46.02
C LEU A 392 -3.33 -44.60 45.64
N ILE A 393 -3.31 -43.28 45.90
CA ILE A 393 -2.16 -42.42 45.65
C ILE A 393 -1.22 -42.51 46.85
N GLY A 394 -0.05 -43.09 46.61
CA GLY A 394 1.03 -43.15 47.59
C GLY A 394 1.69 -41.79 47.78
N VAL A 395 2.13 -41.51 49.00
CA VAL A 395 2.86 -40.29 49.35
C VAL A 395 4.34 -40.63 49.54
N PRO A 396 5.24 -40.04 48.74
CA PRO A 396 6.67 -40.23 48.93
C PRO A 396 7.11 -39.83 50.35
N GLY A 397 7.81 -40.71 51.06
CA GLY A 397 8.26 -40.53 52.45
C GLY A 397 7.27 -40.91 53.55
N GLU A 398 6.01 -41.23 53.22
CA GLU A 398 5.06 -41.89 54.16
C GLU A 398 4.83 -43.36 53.76
N ASP A 399 4.84 -43.65 52.45
CA ASP A 399 4.67 -44.98 51.88
C ASP A 399 6.01 -45.53 51.35
N ASP A 400 6.97 -45.78 52.26
CA ASP A 400 8.35 -46.17 51.92
C ASP A 400 8.44 -47.43 51.02
N GLU A 401 7.49 -48.37 51.16
CA GLU A 401 7.43 -49.57 50.32
C GLU A 401 7.15 -49.26 48.83
N LEU A 402 6.50 -48.12 48.54
CA LEU A 402 6.20 -47.67 47.17
C LEU A 402 7.30 -46.79 46.58
N PHE A 403 8.16 -46.20 47.42
CA PHE A 403 9.22 -45.26 47.02
C PHE A 403 10.57 -45.58 47.69
N PRO A 404 11.18 -46.75 47.41
CA PRO A 404 12.39 -47.22 48.11
C PRO A 404 13.65 -46.37 47.86
N GLU A 405 13.70 -45.61 46.76
CA GLU A 405 14.85 -44.76 46.36
C GLU A 405 14.61 -43.27 46.66
N TRP A 406 13.55 -42.92 47.40
CA TRP A 406 13.15 -41.52 47.63
C TRP A 406 14.22 -40.67 48.31
N ASP A 407 14.90 -41.22 49.33
CA ASP A 407 15.98 -40.54 50.04
C ASP A 407 17.19 -40.28 49.14
N GLU A 408 17.45 -41.16 48.17
CA GLU A 408 18.52 -40.98 47.20
C GLU A 408 18.17 -39.88 46.20
N TRP A 409 16.91 -39.77 45.76
CA TRP A 409 16.46 -38.68 44.88
C TRP A 409 16.54 -37.31 45.57
N LEU A 410 16.17 -37.21 46.85
CA LEU A 410 16.32 -35.98 47.64
C LEU A 410 17.79 -35.60 47.87
N LYS A 411 18.67 -36.60 47.95
CA LYS A 411 20.11 -36.38 48.05
C LYS A 411 20.69 -35.89 46.71
N LEU A 412 20.31 -36.52 45.60
CA LEU A 412 20.71 -36.11 44.24
C LEU A 412 20.21 -34.71 43.88
N GLU A 413 19.04 -34.30 44.34
CA GLU A 413 18.55 -32.92 44.19
C GLU A 413 19.47 -31.91 44.89
N LYS A 414 19.92 -32.22 46.11
CA LYS A 414 20.81 -31.35 46.89
C LYS A 414 22.24 -31.33 46.36
N GLU A 415 22.72 -32.45 45.82
CA GLU A 415 24.07 -32.60 45.28
C GLU A 415 24.17 -32.16 43.81
N GLY A 416 23.06 -32.23 43.05
CA GLY A 416 22.95 -31.89 41.64
C GLY A 416 22.62 -30.42 41.36
N GLY A 417 22.55 -29.57 42.39
CA GLY A 417 22.48 -28.12 42.22
C GLY A 417 23.70 -27.65 41.44
N VAL A 418 23.49 -27.22 40.19
CA VAL A 418 24.53 -26.68 39.32
C VAL A 418 25.35 -25.65 40.10
N SER A 419 26.62 -25.96 40.37
CA SER A 419 27.60 -24.92 40.66
C SER A 419 27.72 -24.07 39.41
N VAL A 420 27.02 -22.94 39.38
CA VAL A 420 27.29 -21.88 38.40
C VAL A 420 28.57 -21.18 38.83
N THR A 421 29.71 -21.86 38.72
CA THR A 421 31.05 -21.29 38.88
C THR A 421 32.05 -21.93 37.92
N GLU A 422 31.64 -22.26 36.69
CA GLU A 422 32.57 -22.32 35.56
C GLU A 422 31.93 -21.65 34.35
N PRO A 423 32.50 -20.55 33.83
CA PRO A 423 32.01 -19.94 32.61
C PRO A 423 32.40 -20.86 31.44
N VAL A 424 31.40 -21.49 30.82
CA VAL A 424 31.61 -22.18 29.56
C VAL A 424 31.65 -21.12 28.44
N ASN A 425 32.80 -21.08 27.76
CA ASN A 425 33.18 -20.30 26.57
C ASN A 425 33.47 -18.79 26.75
N GLY A 426 34.77 -18.44 26.75
CA GLY A 426 35.22 -17.20 26.11
C GLY A 426 36.24 -16.33 26.85
N GLN A 427 36.74 -16.69 28.04
CA GLN A 427 37.82 -15.93 28.68
C GLN A 427 39.17 -16.56 28.33
N LYS A 428 39.96 -15.76 27.59
CA LYS A 428 41.36 -16.00 27.24
C LYS A 428 42.13 -16.49 28.47
N ALA A 429 42.90 -17.56 28.27
CA ALA A 429 44.02 -17.87 29.14
C ALA A 429 44.87 -16.60 29.31
N GLU A 430 44.90 -16.07 30.52
CA GLU A 430 45.97 -15.17 30.93
C GLU A 430 47.27 -15.96 30.79
N SER A 431 48.12 -15.47 29.90
CA SER A 431 49.51 -15.86 29.79
C SER A 431 50.18 -15.65 31.15
N GLU A 432 50.68 -16.74 31.74
CA GLU A 432 51.70 -16.64 32.77
C GLU A 432 52.87 -15.79 32.24
N PRO A 433 53.47 -14.93 33.08
CA PRO A 433 54.60 -14.13 32.66
C PRO A 433 55.82 -15.04 32.49
N GLU A 434 56.47 -14.94 31.33
CA GLU A 434 57.83 -15.41 31.14
C GLU A 434 58.72 -14.72 32.19
N ALA A 435 59.40 -15.52 33.00
CA ALA A 435 60.40 -15.06 33.95
C ALA A 435 61.56 -14.44 33.16
N GLU A 436 61.67 -13.12 33.20
CA GLU A 436 62.91 -12.41 32.89
C GLU A 436 63.91 -12.67 34.02
N ASP A 437 64.99 -13.34 33.64
CA ASP A 437 66.18 -13.59 34.43
C ASP A 437 66.98 -12.27 34.49
N GLU A 438 66.65 -11.38 35.45
CA GLU A 438 67.50 -10.25 35.81
C GLU A 438 68.47 -10.67 36.91
N SER A 439 69.71 -10.85 36.46
CA SER A 439 70.92 -10.87 37.26
C SER A 439 71.09 -9.58 38.06
N GLU A 440 71.20 -9.68 39.39
CA GLU A 440 71.92 -8.73 40.24
C GLU A 440 72.35 -9.45 41.53
N GLU A 441 73.54 -10.08 41.47
CA GLU A 441 74.40 -10.30 42.65
C GLU A 441 75.28 -9.06 42.80
N ASP A 442 74.96 -8.22 43.78
CA ASP A 442 75.92 -7.32 44.41
C ASP A 442 76.38 -7.98 45.72
N GLU A 443 77.66 -8.35 45.82
CA GLU A 443 78.51 -8.11 47.00
C GLU A 443 79.98 -8.54 46.76
N GLU A 444 80.88 -7.56 46.97
CA GLU A 444 82.35 -7.58 47.18
C GLU A 444 83.34 -7.66 45.99
#